data_AF-A0A6N2CY41-F1
#
_entry.id   AF-A0A6N2CY41-F1
#
_cell.length_a   1.000
_cell.length_b   1.000
_cell.length_c   1.000
_cell.angle_alpha   90.00
_cell.angle_beta   90.00
_cell.angle_gamma   90.00
#
_symmetry.space_group_name_H-M   'P 1'
#
loop_
_entity.id
_entity.type
_entity.pdbx_description
1 polymer ?
#
loop_
_entity_poly.entity_id
_entity_poly.type
_entity_poly.pdbx_seq_one_letter_code
_entity_poly.pdbx_strand_id
1 'polypeptide(L)'
;MPGLDQLNQTQFNAIWMVLHHSPETEYMKKYLPLLKEAKERGDMRPGDFATVQDRLLMNQRKPQIYGTQIRRGKLYKLKDPEYVNQRRAQVGLGPIEGYLRHFNIDFTVEQKVK
;
A
#
# COMPACT_ATOMS: atom_id res chain seq x y z
N MET A 1 2.33 -17.32 -8.26
CA MET A 1 3.39 -17.00 -7.27
C MET A 1 3.32 -18.08 -6.21
N PRO A 2 4.43 -18.66 -5.75
CA PRO A 2 4.42 -19.63 -4.64
C PRO A 2 3.75 -19.02 -3.41
N GLY A 3 2.87 -19.79 -2.76
CA GLY A 3 2.16 -19.39 -1.54
C GLY A 3 2.88 -19.86 -0.27
N LEU A 4 2.26 -19.68 0.89
CA LEU A 4 2.81 -20.16 2.16
C LEU A 4 2.73 -21.70 2.33
N ASP A 5 2.06 -22.39 1.40
CA ASP A 5 2.10 -23.84 1.25
C ASP A 5 3.48 -24.35 0.76
N GLN A 6 4.25 -23.47 0.12
CA GLN A 6 5.58 -23.78 -0.45
C GLN A 6 6.72 -23.01 0.22
N LEU A 7 6.40 -21.88 0.88
CA LEU A 7 7.35 -20.95 1.46
C LEU A 7 7.04 -20.65 2.91
N ASN A 8 8.07 -20.36 3.69
CA ASN A 8 7.86 -19.69 4.98
C ASN A 8 7.62 -18.18 4.79
N GLN A 9 7.12 -17.52 5.85
CA GLN A 9 6.78 -16.09 5.81
C GLN A 9 7.96 -15.19 5.40
N THR A 10 9.18 -15.52 5.83
CA THR A 10 10.38 -14.75 5.51
C THR A 10 10.68 -14.79 4.00
N GLN A 11 10.60 -15.98 3.40
CA GLN A 11 10.81 -16.16 1.96
C GLN A 11 9.74 -15.44 1.14
N PHE A 12 8.47 -15.53 1.55
CA PHE A 12 7.38 -14.82 0.89
C PHE A 12 7.58 -13.30 0.97
N ASN A 13 7.94 -12.78 2.15
CA ASN A 13 8.21 -11.36 2.35
C ASN A 13 9.39 -10.87 1.49
N ALA A 14 10.40 -11.71 1.24
CA ALA A 14 11.52 -11.37 0.36
C ALA A 14 11.06 -11.14 -1.09
N ILE A 15 10.17 -12.00 -1.61
CA ILE A 15 9.57 -11.84 -2.95
C ILE A 15 8.79 -10.52 -3.02
N TRP A 16 7.97 -10.25 -2.01
CA TRP A 16 7.22 -9.00 -1.92
C TRP A 16 8.14 -7.78 -1.88
N MET A 17 9.20 -7.80 -1.07
CA MET A 17 10.17 -6.70 -0.94
C MET A 17 10.84 -6.36 -2.28
N VAL A 18 11.28 -7.39 -3.03
CA VAL A 18 11.89 -7.21 -4.35
C VAL A 18 10.91 -6.55 -5.32
N LEU A 19 9.66 -7.00 -5.35
CA LEU A 19 8.62 -6.40 -6.19
C LEU A 19 8.30 -4.95 -5.77
N HIS A 20 8.21 -4.68 -4.47
CA HIS A 20 7.88 -3.36 -3.94
C HIS A 20 8.96 -2.31 -4.23
N HIS A 21 10.23 -2.74 -4.29
CA HIS A 21 11.38 -1.90 -4.58
C HIS A 21 11.87 -1.95 -6.03
N SER A 22 11.21 -2.72 -6.90
CA SER A 22 11.55 -2.74 -8.33
C SER A 22 11.41 -1.33 -8.94
N PRO A 23 12.43 -0.84 -9.66
CA PRO A 23 12.34 0.44 -10.34
C PRO A 23 11.37 0.40 -11.53
N GLU A 24 11.12 -0.79 -12.11
CA GLU A 24 10.25 -0.98 -13.24
C GLU A 24 8.77 -1.10 -12.84
N THR A 25 8.01 -0.05 -13.14
CA THR A 25 6.55 -0.01 -12.87
C THR A 25 5.79 -1.14 -13.59
N GLU A 26 6.29 -1.59 -14.74
CA GLU A 26 5.66 -2.67 -15.50
C GLU A 26 5.73 -4.02 -14.77
N TYR A 27 6.77 -4.30 -13.97
CA TYR A 27 6.81 -5.52 -13.15
C TYR A 27 5.79 -5.47 -12.02
N MET A 28 5.69 -4.35 -11.30
CA MET A 28 4.63 -4.19 -10.29
C MET A 28 3.24 -4.39 -10.90
N LYS A 29 2.99 -3.79 -12.07
CA LYS A 29 1.71 -3.94 -12.79
C LYS A 29 1.46 -5.40 -13.18
N LYS A 30 2.46 -6.09 -13.73
CA LYS A 30 2.37 -7.49 -14.17
C LYS A 30 2.05 -8.43 -13.01
N TYR A 31 2.65 -8.21 -11.84
CA TYR A 31 2.53 -9.12 -10.69
C TYR A 31 1.45 -8.70 -9.67
N LEU A 32 0.84 -7.51 -9.80
CA LEU A 32 -0.23 -7.06 -8.92
C LEU A 32 -1.41 -8.06 -8.81
N PRO A 33 -1.89 -8.71 -9.89
CA PRO A 33 -2.94 -9.72 -9.77
C PRO A 33 -2.53 -10.90 -8.88
N LEU A 34 -1.28 -11.37 -8.97
CA LEU A 34 -0.79 -12.47 -8.13
C LEU A 34 -0.68 -12.07 -6.66
N LEU A 35 -0.29 -10.82 -6.38
CA LEU A 35 -0.28 -10.29 -5.01
C LEU A 35 -1.70 -10.15 -4.45
N LYS A 36 -2.68 -9.83 -5.30
CA LYS A 36 -4.09 -9.78 -4.92
C LYS A 36 -4.59 -11.17 -4.53
N GLU A 37 -4.28 -12.19 -5.32
CA GLU A 37 -4.61 -13.59 -5.01
C GLU A 37 -3.95 -14.04 -3.70
N ALA A 38 -2.66 -13.72 -3.49
CA ALA A 38 -1.97 -14.05 -2.25
C ALA A 38 -2.62 -13.40 -1.02
N LYS A 39 -3.05 -12.14 -1.15
CA LYS A 39 -3.83 -11.45 -0.11
C LYS A 39 -5.18 -12.13 0.13
N GLU A 40 -5.85 -12.61 -0.91
CA GLU A 40 -7.14 -13.31 -0.79
C GLU A 40 -7.00 -14.70 -0.15
N ARG A 41 -5.86 -15.37 -0.33
CA ARG A 41 -5.53 -16.63 0.37
C ARG A 41 -5.04 -16.44 1.81
N GLY A 42 -4.72 -15.21 2.22
CA GLY A 42 -4.14 -14.91 3.52
C GLY A 42 -2.62 -15.06 3.60
N ASP A 43 -1.95 -15.35 2.48
CA ASP A 43 -0.48 -15.42 2.39
C ASP A 43 0.20 -14.05 2.58
N MET A 44 -0.57 -12.97 2.38
CA MET A 44 -0.09 -11.60 2.36
C MET A 44 -1.00 -10.69 3.18
N ARG A 45 -0.40 -9.82 4.00
CA ARG A 45 -1.17 -8.84 4.78
C ARG A 45 -1.83 -7.82 3.83
N PRO A 46 -3.12 -7.48 4.04
CA PRO A 46 -3.80 -6.46 3.24
C PRO A 46 -3.07 -5.11 3.15
N GLY A 47 -2.43 -4.66 4.22
CA GLY A 47 -1.63 -3.43 4.25
C GLY A 47 -0.39 -3.48 3.35
N ASP A 48 0.25 -4.65 3.21
CA ASP A 48 1.40 -4.82 2.32
C ASP A 48 0.96 -4.71 0.84
N PHE A 49 -0.23 -5.27 0.53
CA PHE A 49 -0.81 -5.16 -0.81
C PHE A 49 -1.19 -3.71 -1.13
N ALA A 50 -1.85 -3.02 -0.19
CA ALA A 50 -2.19 -1.60 -0.29
C ALA A 50 -0.96 -0.73 -0.59
N THR A 51 0.18 -1.04 0.02
CA THR A 51 1.43 -0.30 -0.17
C THR A 51 1.98 -0.45 -1.60
N VAL A 52 1.94 -1.66 -2.18
CA VAL A 52 2.33 -1.89 -3.58
C VAL A 52 1.37 -1.19 -4.54
N GLN A 53 0.06 -1.27 -4.27
CA GLN A 53 -0.95 -0.62 -5.09
C GLN A 53 -0.78 0.91 -5.13
N ASP A 54 -0.58 1.55 -3.98
CA ASP A 54 -0.34 2.99 -3.91
C ASP A 54 0.97 3.39 -4.63
N ARG A 55 2.03 2.57 -4.54
CA ARG A 55 3.29 2.82 -5.27
C ARG A 55 3.08 2.78 -6.79
N LEU A 56 2.36 1.78 -7.29
CA LEU A 56 2.02 1.69 -8.71
C LEU A 56 1.24 2.92 -9.17
N LEU A 57 0.25 3.38 -8.38
CA LEU A 57 -0.52 4.59 -8.68
C LEU A 57 0.37 5.84 -8.69
N MET A 58 1.23 6.01 -7.70
CA MET A 58 2.19 7.11 -7.64
C MET A 58 3.11 7.14 -8.87
N ASN A 59 3.64 5.99 -9.29
CA ASN A 59 4.49 5.89 -10.47
C ASN A 59 3.73 6.25 -11.76
N GLN A 60 2.44 5.90 -11.83
CA GLN A 60 1.52 6.30 -12.90
C GLN A 60 1.01 7.74 -12.78
N ARG A 61 1.51 8.53 -11.81
CA ARG A 61 1.09 9.89 -11.50
C ARG A 61 -0.39 10.03 -11.09
N LYS A 62 -1.01 8.95 -10.62
CA LYS A 62 -2.40 8.88 -10.17
C LYS A 62 -2.49 9.05 -8.65
N PRO A 63 -3.60 9.60 -8.13
CA PRO A 63 -3.81 9.63 -6.68
C PRO A 63 -3.76 8.23 -6.08
N GLN A 64 -3.09 8.10 -4.95
CA GLN A 64 -3.04 6.87 -4.15
C GLN A 64 -4.37 6.65 -3.41
N ILE A 65 -4.60 5.43 -2.92
CA ILE A 65 -5.86 5.03 -2.27
C ILE A 65 -5.73 5.10 -0.74
N TYR A 66 -4.61 4.65 -0.18
CA TYR A 66 -4.44 4.44 1.27
C TYR A 66 -3.46 5.42 1.94
N GLY A 67 -2.66 6.15 1.16
CA GLY A 67 -1.77 7.17 1.71
C GLY A 67 -0.42 6.63 2.17
N THR A 68 0.08 5.55 1.57
CA THR A 68 1.32 4.87 1.98
C THR A 68 2.59 5.43 1.32
N GLN A 69 2.47 6.34 0.34
CA GLN A 69 3.61 6.87 -0.40
C GLN A 69 3.89 8.33 -0.05
N ILE A 70 5.12 8.56 0.41
CA ILE A 70 5.71 9.88 0.63
C ILE A 70 6.66 10.18 -0.52
N ARG A 71 6.57 11.38 -1.08
CA ARG A 71 7.42 11.86 -2.16
C ARG A 71 7.96 13.24 -1.82
N ARG A 72 9.29 13.38 -1.79
CA ARG A 72 9.98 14.64 -1.47
C ARG A 72 9.50 15.23 -0.13
N GLY A 73 9.40 14.39 0.90
CA GLY A 73 8.97 14.79 2.25
C GLY A 73 7.49 15.17 2.39
N LYS A 74 6.64 14.84 1.41
CA LYS A 74 5.20 15.14 1.45
C LYS A 74 4.38 13.91 1.09
N LEU A 75 3.18 13.81 1.67
CA LEU A 75 2.19 12.83 1.26
C LEU A 75 1.87 13.03 -0.23
N TYR A 76 1.97 11.96 -1.02
CA TYR A 76 1.59 12.02 -2.43
C TYR A 76 0.07 12.19 -2.60
N LYS A 77 -0.38 12.69 -3.77
CA LYS A 77 -1.80 12.94 -4.08
C LYS A 77 -2.68 11.77 -3.61
N LEU A 78 -3.75 12.06 -2.89
CA LEU A 78 -4.63 11.07 -2.25
C LEU A 78 -6.04 11.16 -2.84
N LYS A 79 -6.62 10.03 -3.20
CA LYS A 79 -8.02 9.95 -3.62
C LYS A 79 -8.92 10.18 -2.42
N ASP A 80 -9.95 11.02 -2.54
CA ASP A 80 -10.98 11.29 -1.53
C ASP A 80 -10.41 11.28 -0.09
N PRO A 81 -9.53 12.26 0.24
CA PRO A 81 -8.74 12.27 1.47
C PRO A 81 -9.60 12.30 2.74
N GLU A 82 -10.81 12.83 2.67
CA GLU A 82 -11.79 12.89 3.76
C GLU A 82 -12.35 11.51 4.15
N TYR A 83 -12.15 10.47 3.33
CA TYR A 83 -12.59 9.10 3.62
C TYR A 83 -11.45 8.09 3.73
N VAL A 84 -10.20 8.54 3.84
CA VAL A 84 -9.03 7.65 3.78
C VAL A 84 -8.94 6.71 4.96
N ASN A 85 -9.29 7.16 6.16
CA ASN A 85 -9.20 6.32 7.36
C ASN A 85 -10.15 5.12 7.31
N GLN A 86 -11.30 5.23 6.63
CA GLN A 86 -12.19 4.09 6.39
C GLN A 86 -11.50 3.03 5.52
N ARG A 87 -10.83 3.45 4.44
CA ARG A 87 -10.09 2.53 3.56
C ARG A 87 -8.90 1.90 4.29
N ARG A 88 -8.18 2.68 5.10
CA ARG A 88 -7.05 2.20 5.90
C ARG A 88 -7.46 1.20 6.97
N ALA A 89 -8.63 1.38 7.58
CA ALA A 89 -9.18 0.43 8.54
C ALA A 89 -9.45 -0.94 7.91
N GLN A 90 -9.97 -0.97 6.67
CA GLN A 90 -10.23 -2.21 5.92
C GLN A 90 -8.97 -3.04 5.64
N VAL A 91 -7.79 -2.42 5.67
CA VAL A 91 -6.50 -3.07 5.38
C VAL A 91 -5.53 -3.09 6.56
N GLY A 92 -5.99 -2.68 7.76
CA GLY A 92 -5.20 -2.74 9.00
C GLY A 92 -4.05 -1.73 9.09
N LEU A 93 -4.09 -0.61 8.36
CA LEU A 93 -3.02 0.39 8.35
C LEU A 93 -3.12 1.46 9.46
N GLY A 94 -4.15 1.40 10.30
CA GLY A 94 -4.46 2.45 11.28
C GLY A 94 -4.77 3.81 10.64
N PRO A 95 -5.04 4.85 11.44
CA PRO A 95 -5.30 6.20 10.93
C PRO A 95 -4.10 6.81 10.18
N ILE A 96 -4.36 7.62 9.15
CA ILE A 96 -3.31 8.24 8.31
C ILE A 96 -2.48 9.24 9.09
N GLU A 97 -3.07 9.94 10.05
CA GLU A 97 -2.44 10.92 10.93
C GLU A 97 -1.33 10.27 11.75
N GLY A 98 -1.61 9.08 12.29
CA GLY A 98 -0.62 8.28 13.02
C GLY A 98 0.58 7.93 12.15
N TYR A 99 0.33 7.51 10.91
CA TYR A 99 1.38 7.20 9.95
C TYR A 99 2.20 8.45 9.57
N LEU A 100 1.54 9.55 9.23
CA LEU A 100 2.18 10.77 8.72
C LEU A 100 3.01 11.52 9.77
N ARG A 101 2.69 11.37 11.06
CA ARG A 101 3.52 11.89 12.16
C ARG A 101 4.96 11.36 12.13
N HIS A 102 5.20 10.13 11.68
CA HIS A 102 6.55 9.58 11.53
C HIS A 102 7.41 10.32 10.50
N PHE A 103 6.76 11.09 9.62
CA PHE A 103 7.39 11.88 8.57
C PHE A 103 7.33 13.39 8.85
N ASN A 104 6.87 13.80 10.04
CA ASN A 104 6.61 15.20 10.39
C ASN A 104 5.64 15.88 9.39
N ILE A 105 4.61 15.16 8.95
CA ILE A 105 3.58 15.66 8.05
C ILE A 105 2.27 15.78 8.82
N ASP A 106 1.73 17.00 8.89
CA ASP A 106 0.41 17.25 9.43
C ASP A 106 -0.67 16.95 8.39
N PHE A 107 -1.67 16.17 8.78
CA PHE A 107 -2.82 15.85 7.95
C PHE A 107 -4.04 16.62 8.48
N THR A 108 -4.39 17.70 7.80
CA THR A 108 -5.41 18.66 8.24
C THR A 108 -6.80 18.42 7.64
N VAL A 109 -6.98 17.34 6.88
CA VAL A 109 -8.25 17.02 6.24
C VAL A 109 -9.17 16.31 7.22
N GLU A 110 -10.28 16.95 7.56
CA GLU A 110 -11.33 16.39 8.40
C GLU A 110 -11.85 15.05 7.84
N GLN A 111 -11.89 14.02 8.68
CA GLN A 111 -12.35 12.69 8.30
C GLN A 111 -13.87 12.56 8.43
N LYS A 112 -14.51 12.09 7.37
CA LYS A 112 -15.95 11.83 7.28
C LYS A 112 -16.23 10.34 7.30
N VAL A 113 -17.47 9.97 7.61
CA VAL A 113 -18.01 8.61 7.53
C VAL A 113 -18.97 8.51 6.34
N LYS A 114 -18.96 7.39 5.62
CA LYS A 114 -19.92 7.11 4.55
C LYS A 114 -21.02 6.18 5.04
#